data_AF-A0A7K2NQ55-F1
#
_entry.id   AF-A0A7K2NQ55-F1
#
_cell.length_a   1.000
_cell.length_b   1.000
_cell.length_c   1.000
_cell.angle_alpha   90.00
_cell.angle_beta   90.00
_cell.angle_gamma   90.00
#
_symmetry.space_group_name_H-M   'P 1'
#
loop_
_entity.id
_entity.type
_entity.pdbx_description
1 polymer ?
#
loop_
_entity_poly.entity_id
_entity_poly.type
_entity_poly.pdbx_seq_one_letter_code
_entity_poly.pdbx_strand_id
1 'polypeptide(L)'
;MAMQLADGVTLEGYVSSKEGDVASLREMYTSYLLEEYERIGELSFGSPVAGYLVTSLIRRAGETVGFVSLDHGRRSVELIYVRPEHRGQGLAKMALAELDRICPETLALKTPLSPGGEALATALELQRADNFPDEAAKNEEALRIIEEGIKRTCRHKGKGRSGDPRKLCRRCYQAALRRYANVVIGKFS
;
A
#
# COMPACT_ATOMS: atom_id res chain seq x y z
N MET A 1 9.50 19.23 -1.09
CA MET A 1 8.93 19.99 -2.23
C MET A 1 7.52 19.49 -2.46
N ALA A 2 6.54 20.39 -2.55
CA ALA A 2 5.15 20.05 -2.82
C ALA A 2 4.87 20.25 -4.31
N MET A 3 4.20 19.29 -4.94
CA MET A 3 3.76 19.35 -6.32
C MET A 3 2.25 19.57 -6.35
N GLN A 4 1.80 20.58 -7.08
CA GLN A 4 0.37 20.86 -7.23
C GLN A 4 -0.22 19.90 -8.27
N LEU A 5 -1.28 19.15 -7.90
CA LEU A 5 -1.98 18.24 -8.82
C LEU A 5 -3.25 18.89 -9.40
N ALA A 6 -4.00 19.59 -8.55
CA ALA A 6 -5.23 20.33 -8.88
C ALA A 6 -5.55 21.29 -7.73
N ASP A 7 -6.52 22.19 -7.86
CA ASP A 7 -6.89 23.13 -6.80
C ASP A 7 -7.11 22.43 -5.45
N GLY A 8 -6.31 22.83 -4.45
CA GLY A 8 -6.35 22.27 -3.11
C GLY A 8 -5.84 20.83 -2.96
N VAL A 9 -5.23 20.24 -4.00
CA VAL A 9 -4.64 18.89 -3.99
C VAL A 9 -3.14 18.95 -4.30
N THR A 10 -2.31 18.42 -3.39
CA THR A 10 -0.86 18.37 -3.54
C THR A 10 -0.31 16.96 -3.39
N LEU A 11 0.85 16.72 -3.99
CA LEU A 11 1.69 15.57 -3.74
C LEU A 11 2.96 16.04 -3.03
N GLU A 12 3.18 15.56 -1.80
CA GLU A 12 4.26 16.02 -0.94
C GLU A 12 5.13 14.85 -0.52
N GLY A 13 6.46 14.99 -0.63
CA GLY A 13 7.38 13.96 -0.15
C GLY A 13 7.16 13.62 1.32
N TYR A 14 7.09 12.33 1.64
CA TYR A 14 7.02 11.82 3.01
C TYR A 14 8.30 12.19 3.77
N VAL A 15 8.15 12.74 4.98
CA VAL A 15 9.27 13.09 5.86
C VAL A 15 9.23 12.25 7.14
N SER A 16 10.18 11.34 7.30
CA SER A 16 10.23 10.42 8.44
C SER A 16 10.43 11.11 9.80
N SER A 17 11.08 12.27 9.83
CA SER A 17 11.23 13.07 11.06
C SER A 17 9.98 13.84 11.47
N LYS A 18 8.94 13.87 10.63
CA LYS A 18 7.66 14.54 10.95
C LYS A 18 6.65 13.52 11.46
N GLU A 19 6.36 13.56 12.76
CA GLU A 19 5.48 12.59 13.43
C GLU A 19 4.11 12.44 12.74
N GLY A 20 3.52 13.55 12.28
CA GLY A 20 2.23 13.53 11.58
C GLY A 20 2.26 12.75 10.27
N ASP A 21 3.39 12.77 9.54
CA ASP A 21 3.55 12.04 8.28
C ASP A 21 3.74 10.53 8.56
N VAL A 22 4.54 10.19 9.58
CA VAL A 22 4.72 8.81 10.04
C VAL A 22 3.40 8.20 10.50
N ALA A 23 2.64 8.93 11.32
CA ALA A 23 1.33 8.49 11.81
C ALA A 23 0.33 8.28 10.66
N SER A 24 0.23 9.25 9.74
CA SER A 24 -0.66 9.16 8.58
C SER A 24 -0.32 7.95 7.70
N LEU A 25 0.97 7.74 7.40
CA LEU A 25 1.40 6.65 6.55
C LEU A 25 1.15 5.28 7.21
N ARG A 26 1.39 5.15 8.52
CA ARG A 26 1.10 3.92 9.29
C ARG A 26 -0.38 3.58 9.28
N GLU A 27 -1.23 4.57 9.49
CA GLU A 27 -2.69 4.41 9.44
C GLU A 27 -3.12 3.94 8.04
N MET A 28 -2.74 4.66 6.99
CA MET A 28 -3.14 4.34 5.63
C MET A 28 -2.58 2.99 5.14
N TYR A 29 -1.31 2.68 5.43
CA TYR A 29 -0.73 1.39 5.05
C TYR A 29 -1.39 0.24 5.80
N THR A 30 -1.74 0.44 7.07
CA THR A 30 -2.56 -0.53 7.80
C THR A 30 -3.91 -0.73 7.10
N SER A 31 -4.63 0.34 6.78
CA SER A 31 -5.93 0.27 6.11
C SER A 31 -5.83 -0.43 4.75
N TYR A 32 -4.80 -0.12 3.96
CA TYR A 32 -4.49 -0.83 2.72
C TYR A 32 -4.35 -2.34 2.94
N LEU A 33 -3.51 -2.78 3.88
CA LEU A 33 -3.30 -4.21 4.17
C LEU A 33 -4.59 -4.90 4.63
N LEU A 34 -5.44 -4.18 5.40
CA LEU A 34 -6.71 -4.71 5.87
C LEU A 34 -7.72 -4.88 4.72
N GLU A 35 -7.86 -3.87 3.87
CA GLU A 35 -8.78 -3.91 2.72
C GLU A 35 -8.39 -5.02 1.74
N GLU A 36 -7.09 -5.16 1.49
CA GLU A 36 -6.59 -6.21 0.62
C GLU A 36 -6.83 -7.59 1.21
N TYR A 37 -6.59 -7.79 2.51
CA TYR A 37 -6.94 -9.04 3.18
C TYR A 37 -8.44 -9.35 3.07
N GLU A 38 -9.30 -8.34 3.22
CA GLU A 38 -10.74 -8.53 3.09
C GLU A 38 -11.17 -8.86 1.65
N ARG A 39 -10.41 -8.39 0.66
CA ARG A 39 -10.64 -8.63 -0.77
C ARG A 39 -10.16 -10.01 -1.24
N ILE A 40 -8.90 -10.36 -0.99
CA ILE A 40 -8.28 -11.58 -1.54
C ILE A 40 -8.09 -12.69 -0.50
N GLY A 41 -8.26 -12.39 0.80
CA GLY A 41 -8.09 -13.36 1.88
C GLY A 41 -6.64 -13.55 2.33
N GLU A 42 -5.71 -12.78 1.77
CA GLU A 42 -4.26 -12.87 1.98
C GLU A 42 -3.61 -11.48 2.09
N LEU A 43 -2.36 -11.40 2.52
CA LEU A 43 -1.60 -10.15 2.59
C LEU A 43 -1.27 -9.68 1.17
N SER A 44 -1.55 -8.41 0.88
CA SER A 44 -1.08 -7.79 -0.37
C SER A 44 0.30 -7.19 -0.17
N PHE A 45 1.15 -7.44 -1.15
CA PHE A 45 2.57 -7.13 -1.08
C PHE A 45 2.86 -5.70 -1.48
N GLY A 46 3.98 -5.23 -0.96
CA GLY A 46 4.53 -3.93 -1.27
C GLY A 46 4.87 -3.17 -0.01
N SER A 47 5.90 -2.33 -0.10
CA SER A 47 6.32 -1.47 1.00
C SER A 47 5.95 -0.02 0.70
N PRO A 48 5.41 0.72 1.68
CA PRO A 48 5.21 2.15 1.52
C PRO A 48 6.53 2.90 1.65
N VAL A 49 7.60 2.29 2.20
CA VAL A 49 8.92 2.90 2.39
C VAL A 49 10.04 1.86 2.23
N ALA A 50 11.13 2.23 1.57
CA ALA A 50 12.38 1.48 1.52
C ALA A 50 13.50 2.41 1.02
N GLY A 51 14.77 2.01 1.17
CA GLY A 51 15.91 2.84 0.73
C GLY A 51 15.93 3.17 -0.77
N TYR A 52 15.20 2.41 -1.59
CA TYR A 52 15.06 2.61 -3.04
C TYR A 52 13.71 3.24 -3.43
N LEU A 53 12.82 3.49 -2.46
CA LEU A 53 11.49 4.04 -2.71
C LEU A 53 11.46 5.54 -2.40
N VAL A 54 10.80 6.28 -3.28
CA VAL A 54 10.38 7.66 -3.03
C VAL A 54 8.90 7.63 -2.68
N THR A 55 8.58 7.96 -1.44
CA THR A 55 7.21 7.96 -0.94
C THR A 55 6.68 9.38 -0.86
N SER A 56 5.48 9.58 -1.38
CA SER A 56 4.79 10.87 -1.34
C SER A 56 3.38 10.70 -0.78
N LEU A 57 2.94 11.71 -0.04
CA LEU A 57 1.61 11.84 0.53
C LEU A 57 0.73 12.68 -0.40
N ILE A 58 -0.46 12.19 -0.68
CA ILE A 58 -1.50 12.94 -1.38
C ILE A 58 -2.24 13.75 -0.31
N ARG A 59 -2.17 15.08 -0.40
CA ARG A 59 -2.90 15.98 0.51
C ARG A 59 -4.04 16.67 -0.20
N ARG A 60 -5.13 16.89 0.54
CA ARG A 60 -6.25 17.73 0.12
C ARG A 60 -6.65 18.66 1.24
N ALA A 61 -6.65 19.98 0.97
CA ALA A 61 -6.98 21.00 1.96
C ALA A 61 -6.22 20.84 3.32
N GLY A 62 -4.96 20.39 3.26
CA GLY A 62 -4.11 20.17 4.43
C GLY A 62 -4.22 18.77 5.07
N GLU A 63 -5.23 17.97 4.72
CA GLU A 63 -5.41 16.60 5.20
C GLU A 63 -4.64 15.59 4.34
N THR A 64 -4.05 14.56 4.96
CA THR A 64 -3.42 13.43 4.24
C THR A 64 -4.49 12.42 3.82
N VAL A 65 -4.83 12.38 2.53
CA VAL A 65 -5.93 11.57 1.98
C VAL A 65 -5.46 10.31 1.24
N GLY A 66 -4.16 10.20 0.98
CA GLY A 66 -3.57 9.04 0.32
C GLY A 66 -2.05 9.07 0.32
N PHE A 67 -1.44 8.05 -0.28
CA PHE A 67 0.00 8.01 -0.54
C PHE A 67 0.31 7.24 -1.82
N VAL A 68 1.52 7.44 -2.32
CA VAL A 68 2.11 6.68 -3.42
C VAL A 68 3.58 6.41 -3.08
N SER A 69 4.05 5.19 -3.30
CA SER A 69 5.48 4.84 -3.22
C SER A 69 5.98 4.44 -4.61
N LEU A 70 7.03 5.11 -5.06
CA LEU A 70 7.65 4.94 -6.37
C LEU A 70 9.01 4.28 -6.21
N ASP A 71 9.25 3.16 -6.89
CA ASP A 71 10.59 2.65 -7.15
C ASP A 71 11.17 3.45 -8.31
N HIS A 72 12.07 4.38 -8.00
CA HIS A 72 12.71 5.21 -9.03
C HIS A 72 13.65 4.39 -9.92
N GLY A 73 14.27 3.33 -9.39
CA GLY A 73 15.19 2.47 -10.15
C GLY A 73 14.46 1.68 -11.24
N ARG A 74 13.23 1.23 -10.93
CA ARG A 74 12.38 0.48 -11.88
C ARG A 74 11.35 1.34 -12.60
N ARG A 75 11.20 2.60 -12.19
CA ARG A 75 10.16 3.51 -12.70
C ARG A 75 8.77 2.89 -12.56
N SER A 76 8.55 2.27 -11.40
CA SER A 76 7.32 1.55 -11.10
C SER A 76 6.73 1.99 -9.78
N VAL A 77 5.43 2.24 -9.75
CA VAL A 77 4.71 2.45 -8.50
C VAL A 77 4.61 1.12 -7.76
N GLU A 78 5.20 1.09 -6.57
CA GLU A 78 5.13 -0.03 -5.63
C GLU A 78 3.75 -0.10 -5.00
N LEU A 79 3.26 1.02 -4.46
CA LEU A 79 1.92 1.13 -3.89
C LEU A 79 1.30 2.47 -4.22
N ILE A 80 -0.01 2.47 -4.43
CA ILE A 80 -0.84 3.68 -4.38
C ILE A 80 -2.10 3.39 -3.59
N TYR A 81 -2.44 4.29 -2.68
CA TYR A 81 -3.62 4.16 -1.83
C TYR A 81 -4.29 5.50 -1.62
N VAL A 82 -5.62 5.50 -1.68
CA VAL A 82 -6.47 6.64 -1.32
C VAL A 82 -7.48 6.12 -0.30
N ARG A 83 -7.63 6.86 0.80
CA ARG A 83 -8.61 6.58 1.85
C ARG A 83 -10.01 6.40 1.23
N PRO A 84 -10.81 5.40 1.65
CA PRO A 84 -12.11 5.08 1.03
C PRO A 84 -13.04 6.29 0.84
N GLU A 85 -13.14 7.15 1.84
CA GLU A 85 -13.95 8.37 1.88
C GLU A 85 -13.52 9.43 0.83
N HIS A 86 -12.32 9.29 0.26
CA HIS A 86 -11.79 10.18 -0.78
C HIS A 86 -11.74 9.53 -2.18
N ARG A 87 -12.22 8.29 -2.34
CA ARG A 87 -12.24 7.59 -3.64
C ARG A 87 -13.32 8.17 -4.57
N GLY A 88 -13.18 7.89 -5.87
CA GLY A 88 -14.10 8.41 -6.91
C GLY A 88 -13.84 9.88 -7.30
N GLN A 89 -12.88 10.54 -6.65
CA GLN A 89 -12.56 11.96 -6.86
C GLN A 89 -11.35 12.17 -7.78
N GLY A 90 -10.88 11.11 -8.44
CA GLY A 90 -9.74 11.17 -9.38
C GLY A 90 -8.36 11.33 -8.73
N LEU A 91 -8.22 11.34 -7.41
CA LEU A 91 -6.95 11.58 -6.70
C LEU A 91 -5.81 10.65 -7.14
N ALA A 92 -6.07 9.34 -7.20
CA ALA A 92 -5.07 8.37 -7.66
C ALA A 92 -4.71 8.60 -9.13
N LYS A 93 -5.70 8.91 -9.98
CA LYS A 93 -5.48 9.21 -11.41
C LYS A 93 -4.61 10.45 -11.58
N MET A 94 -4.88 11.53 -10.84
CA MET A 94 -4.10 12.76 -10.88
C MET A 94 -2.66 12.53 -10.45
N ALA A 95 -2.44 11.80 -9.34
CA ALA A 95 -1.10 11.48 -8.87
C ALA A 95 -0.33 10.63 -9.89
N LEU A 96 -0.94 9.58 -10.44
CA LEU A 96 -0.30 8.70 -11.42
C LEU A 96 0.00 9.41 -12.74
N ALA A 97 -0.95 10.20 -13.27
CA ALA A 97 -0.74 10.94 -14.51
C ALA A 97 0.40 11.96 -14.38
N GLU A 98 0.51 12.62 -13.23
CA GLU A 98 1.59 13.58 -13.00
C GLU A 98 2.94 12.87 -12.82
N LEU A 99 2.98 11.74 -12.12
CA LEU A 99 4.19 10.92 -12.00
C LEU A 99 4.65 10.36 -13.35
N ASP A 100 3.72 9.92 -14.20
CA ASP A 100 4.02 9.44 -15.55
C ASP A 100 4.56 10.57 -16.43
N ARG A 101 3.93 11.75 -16.39
CA ARG A 101 4.35 12.95 -17.15
C ARG A 101 5.80 13.36 -16.87
N ILE A 102 6.28 13.19 -15.64
CA ILE A 102 7.65 13.56 -15.23
C ILE A 102 8.63 12.38 -15.32
N CYS A 103 8.13 11.17 -15.56
CA CYS A 103 8.96 9.99 -15.73
C CYS A 103 9.59 10.04 -17.14
N PRO A 104 10.88 9.73 -17.31
CA PRO A 104 11.52 9.74 -18.63
C PRO A 104 10.99 8.65 -19.58
N GLU A 105 10.35 7.61 -19.03
CA GLU A 105 9.70 6.53 -19.74
C GLU A 105 8.33 6.29 -19.13
N THR A 106 7.45 5.59 -19.84
CA THR A 106 6.11 5.23 -19.35
C THR A 106 6.22 4.56 -17.98
N LEU A 107 5.53 5.13 -17.00
CA LEU A 107 5.46 4.63 -15.65
C LEU A 107 4.79 3.25 -15.63
N ALA A 108 5.32 2.34 -14.83
CA ALA A 108 4.71 1.05 -14.59
C ALA A 108 3.96 1.02 -13.25
N LEU A 109 2.93 0.18 -13.15
CA LEU A 109 2.37 -0.25 -11.87
C LEU A 109 2.83 -1.67 -11.55
N LYS A 110 3.27 -1.88 -10.32
CA LYS A 110 3.74 -3.18 -9.87
C LYS A 110 2.57 -4.16 -9.70
N THR A 111 2.69 -5.36 -10.27
CA THR A 111 1.68 -6.42 -10.17
C THR A 111 1.89 -7.27 -8.91
N PRO A 112 0.85 -7.96 -8.39
CA PRO A 112 -0.54 -7.97 -8.86
C PRO A 112 -1.30 -6.67 -8.54
N LEU A 113 -2.18 -6.25 -9.44
CA LEU A 113 -3.02 -5.07 -9.25
C LEU A 113 -4.40 -5.45 -8.68
N SER A 114 -4.97 -4.56 -7.86
CA SER A 114 -6.39 -4.61 -7.53
C SER A 114 -7.24 -4.24 -8.77
N PRO A 115 -8.54 -4.55 -8.82
CA PRO A 115 -9.40 -4.12 -9.93
C PRO A 115 -9.35 -2.60 -10.20
N GLY A 116 -9.24 -1.80 -9.13
CA GLY A 116 -9.04 -0.36 -9.26
C GLY A 116 -7.68 0.02 -9.85
N GLY A 117 -6.62 -0.70 -9.48
CA GLY A 117 -5.29 -0.56 -10.08
C GLY A 117 -5.28 -0.92 -11.56
N GLU A 118 -5.94 -2.01 -11.96
CA GLU A 118 -6.06 -2.41 -13.38
C GLU A 118 -6.82 -1.38 -14.22
N ALA A 119 -7.92 -0.85 -13.66
CA ALA A 119 -8.69 0.20 -14.31
C ALA A 119 -7.85 1.48 -14.49
N LEU A 120 -7.04 1.85 -13.49
CA LEU A 120 -6.14 3.00 -13.59
C LEU A 120 -5.02 2.77 -14.60
N ALA A 121 -4.36 1.60 -14.59
CA ALA A 121 -3.32 1.25 -15.56
C ALA A 121 -3.84 1.36 -16.99
N THR A 122 -5.05 0.83 -17.23
CA THR A 122 -5.68 0.88 -18.55
C THR A 122 -6.07 2.31 -18.96
N ALA A 123 -6.68 3.07 -18.05
CA ALA A 123 -7.15 4.43 -18.34
C ALA A 123 -6.03 5.46 -18.55
N LEU A 124 -4.82 5.15 -18.09
CA LEU A 124 -3.62 5.98 -18.22
C LEU A 124 -2.57 5.35 -19.14
N GLU A 125 -2.87 4.21 -19.78
CA GLU A 125 -1.94 3.47 -20.65
C GLU A 125 -0.59 3.13 -19.99
N LEU A 126 -0.61 2.88 -18.67
CA LEU A 126 0.58 2.55 -17.89
C LEU A 126 1.02 1.10 -18.12
N GLN A 127 2.33 0.89 -17.98
CA GLN A 127 2.90 -0.45 -18.05
C GLN A 127 2.58 -1.26 -16.79
N ARG A 128 2.73 -2.59 -16.88
CA ARG A 128 2.63 -3.51 -15.76
C ARG A 128 4.01 -4.11 -15.54
N ALA A 129 4.51 -4.00 -14.32
CA ALA A 129 5.81 -4.53 -13.93
C ALA A 129 5.61 -5.69 -12.96
N ASP A 130 6.01 -6.89 -13.36
CA ASP A 130 5.95 -8.05 -12.48
C ASP A 130 7.05 -8.00 -11.40
N ASN A 131 6.79 -8.67 -10.29
CA ASN A 131 7.81 -8.92 -9.27
C ASN A 131 8.98 -9.70 -9.87
N PHE A 132 10.20 -9.38 -9.44
CA PHE A 132 11.30 -10.29 -9.68
C PHE A 132 11.11 -11.59 -8.87
N PRO A 133 11.62 -12.74 -9.34
CA PRO A 133 11.43 -14.02 -8.67
C PRO A 133 11.88 -14.03 -7.20
N ASP A 134 12.96 -13.30 -6.87
CA ASP A 134 13.46 -13.23 -5.49
C ASP A 134 12.56 -12.40 -4.57
N GLU A 135 11.86 -11.40 -5.11
CA GLU A 135 10.87 -10.61 -4.39
C GLU A 135 9.63 -11.43 -4.12
N ALA A 136 9.15 -12.18 -5.12
CA ALA A 136 8.04 -13.11 -4.95
C ALA A 136 8.32 -14.13 -3.85
N ALA A 137 9.53 -14.71 -3.81
CA ALA A 137 9.93 -15.65 -2.76
C ALA A 137 10.00 -15.00 -1.36
N LYS A 138 10.53 -13.78 -1.24
CA LYS A 138 10.56 -13.03 0.04
C LYS A 138 9.15 -12.70 0.53
N ASN A 139 8.27 -12.34 -0.40
CA ASN A 139 6.87 -12.06 -0.16
C ASN A 139 6.13 -13.30 0.36
N GLU A 140 6.27 -14.45 -0.32
CA GLU A 140 5.73 -15.73 0.14
C GLU A 140 6.24 -16.14 1.53
N GLU A 141 7.52 -15.92 1.82
CA GLU A 141 8.07 -16.22 3.14
C GLU A 141 7.49 -15.34 4.25
N ALA A 142 7.35 -14.03 3.99
CA ALA A 142 6.74 -13.11 4.94
C ALA A 142 5.27 -13.50 5.24
N LEU A 143 4.52 -13.88 4.20
CA LEU A 143 3.17 -14.43 4.33
C LEU A 143 3.16 -15.63 5.27
N ARG A 144 3.96 -16.65 4.96
CA ARG A 144 4.05 -17.88 5.74
C ARG A 144 4.35 -17.61 7.21
N ILE A 145 5.32 -16.75 7.50
CA ILE A 145 5.67 -16.37 8.89
C ILE A 145 4.48 -15.73 9.62
N ILE A 146 3.78 -14.80 8.98
CA ILE A 146 2.60 -14.15 9.56
C ILE A 146 1.48 -15.17 9.81
N GLU A 147 1.18 -16.00 8.83
CA GLU A 147 0.15 -17.03 8.96
C GLU A 147 0.45 -18.01 10.09
N GLU A 148 1.68 -18.53 10.14
CA GLU A 148 2.11 -19.45 11.19
C GLU A 148 2.07 -18.79 12.57
N GLY A 149 2.53 -17.55 12.67
CA GLY A 149 2.46 -16.77 13.90
C GLY A 149 1.03 -16.62 14.41
N ILE A 150 0.08 -16.35 13.51
CA ILE A 150 -1.35 -16.29 13.86
C ILE A 150 -1.87 -17.68 14.24
N LYS A 151 -1.58 -18.73 13.47
CA LYS A 151 -2.01 -20.11 13.75
C LYS A 151 -1.54 -20.57 15.14
N ARG A 152 -0.31 -20.21 15.55
CA ARG A 152 0.29 -20.55 16.84
C ARG A 152 -0.31 -19.76 18.01
N THR A 153 -0.71 -18.50 17.80
CA THR A 153 -1.09 -17.59 18.90
C THR A 153 -2.60 -17.28 18.98
N CYS A 154 -3.38 -17.66 17.96
CA CYS A 154 -4.80 -17.36 17.89
C CYS A 154 -5.62 -18.14 18.93
N ARG A 155 -6.06 -17.45 19.99
CA ARG A 155 -6.98 -17.99 21.01
C ARG A 155 -8.45 -18.05 20.56
N HIS A 156 -8.76 -17.61 19.35
CA HIS A 156 -10.11 -17.56 18.79
C HIS A 156 -10.42 -18.75 17.87
N LYS A 157 -9.42 -19.59 17.54
CA LYS A 157 -9.61 -20.81 16.76
C LYS A 157 -10.54 -21.76 17.55
N GLY A 158 -11.68 -22.14 16.96
CA GLY A 158 -12.68 -23.03 17.60
C GLY A 158 -13.68 -22.37 18.56
N LYS A 159 -13.55 -21.08 18.89
CA LYS A 159 -14.55 -20.35 19.70
C LYS A 159 -15.59 -19.69 18.79
N GLY A 160 -16.51 -20.52 18.31
CA GLY A 160 -17.85 -20.18 17.82
C GLY A 160 -18.03 -18.85 17.08
N ARG A 161 -18.08 -18.91 15.74
CA ARG A 161 -19.03 -18.21 14.85
C ARG A 161 -18.64 -18.56 13.41
N SER A 162 -19.53 -19.25 12.71
CA SER A 162 -19.57 -19.50 11.25
C SER A 162 -18.36 -18.95 10.47
N GLY A 163 -17.40 -19.81 10.16
CA GLY A 163 -16.25 -19.46 9.34
C GLY A 163 -15.44 -20.70 8.99
N ASP A 164 -14.90 -20.72 7.78
CA ASP A 164 -14.04 -21.79 7.29
C ASP A 164 -12.85 -21.99 8.25
N PRO A 165 -12.68 -23.16 8.90
CA PRO A 165 -11.57 -23.44 9.81
C PRO A 165 -10.19 -23.39 9.14
N ARG A 166 -10.13 -23.33 7.81
CA ARG A 166 -8.91 -23.09 7.01
C ARG A 166 -8.52 -21.62 7.00
N LYS A 167 -9.45 -20.69 7.20
CA LYS A 167 -9.21 -19.24 7.20
C LYS A 167 -8.69 -18.75 8.55
N LEU A 168 -7.76 -17.80 8.50
CA LEU A 168 -7.22 -17.16 9.70
C LEU A 168 -8.30 -16.31 10.39
N CYS A 169 -8.21 -16.21 11.72
CA CYS A 169 -9.11 -15.34 12.47
C CYS A 169 -8.89 -13.87 12.05
N ARG A 170 -9.91 -13.23 11.45
CA ARG A 170 -9.87 -11.82 11.01
C ARG A 170 -9.30 -10.88 12.08
N ARG A 171 -9.75 -11.01 13.34
CA ARG A 171 -9.27 -10.17 14.46
C ARG A 171 -7.77 -10.34 14.72
N CYS A 172 -7.28 -11.58 14.74
CA CYS A 172 -5.86 -11.84 14.96
C CYS A 172 -5.01 -11.43 13.75
N TYR A 173 -5.56 -11.60 12.55
CA TYR A 173 -4.93 -11.16 11.32
C TYR A 173 -4.77 -9.64 11.27
N GLN A 174 -5.86 -8.90 11.56
CA GLN A 174 -5.83 -7.44 11.69
C GLN A 174 -4.78 -6.96 12.70
N ALA A 175 -4.67 -7.63 13.85
CA ALA A 175 -3.67 -7.29 14.86
C ALA A 175 -2.23 -7.59 14.40
N ALA A 176 -2.01 -8.63 13.61
CA ALA A 176 -0.71 -8.97 13.04
C ALA A 176 -0.31 -7.95 11.96
N LEU A 177 -1.23 -7.58 11.05
CA LEU A 177 -0.99 -6.58 10.01
C LEU A 177 -0.61 -5.21 10.59
N ARG A 178 -1.29 -4.77 11.65
CA ARG A 178 -0.93 -3.54 12.37
C ARG A 178 0.50 -3.55 12.90
N ARG A 179 0.92 -4.68 13.50
CA ARG A 179 2.31 -4.83 13.99
C ARG A 179 3.30 -4.82 12.83
N TYR A 180 2.96 -5.51 11.74
CA TYR A 180 3.78 -5.54 10.54
C TYR A 180 3.97 -4.14 9.95
N ALA A 181 2.90 -3.37 9.76
CA ALA A 181 2.96 -1.99 9.29
C ALA A 181 3.86 -1.10 10.17
N ASN A 182 3.74 -1.22 11.50
CA ASN A 182 4.58 -0.50 12.45
C ASN A 182 6.07 -0.86 12.31
N VAL A 183 6.39 -2.15 12.12
CA VAL A 183 7.78 -2.60 11.93
C VAL A 183 8.34 -2.12 10.59
N VAL A 184 7.56 -2.24 9.50
CA VAL A 184 8.00 -1.82 8.16
C VAL A 184 8.30 -0.33 8.14
N ILE A 185 7.40 0.51 8.63
CA ILE A 185 7.60 1.97 8.62
C ILE A 185 8.62 2.39 9.68
N GLY A 186 8.59 1.77 10.87
CA GLY A 186 9.50 2.09 11.97
C GLY A 186 10.98 1.83 11.67
N LYS A 187 11.31 0.92 10.74
CA LYS A 187 12.70 0.71 10.28
C LYS A 187 13.30 1.90 9.53
N PHE A 188 12.45 2.78 9.02
CA PHE A 188 12.84 3.95 8.21
C PHE A 188 12.36 5.27 8.85
N SER A 189 11.91 5.20 10.11
CA SER A 189 11.52 6.36 10.93
C SER A 189 12.67 6.81 11.82
#